data_AF-A0A382WYA2-F1
#
_entry.id   AF-A0A382WYA2-F1
#
_cell.length_a   1.000
_cell.length_b   1.000
_cell.length_c   1.000
_cell.angle_alpha   90.00
_cell.angle_beta   90.00
_cell.angle_gamma   90.00
#
_symmetry.space_group_name_H-M   'P 1'
#
loop_
_entity.id
_entity.type
_entity.pdbx_description
1 polymer ?
#
loop_
_entity_poly.entity_id
_entity_poly.type
_entity_poly.pdbx_seq_one_letter_code
_entity_poly.pdbx_strand_id
1 'polypeptide(L)'
;AYGRLNPKRKDDEILFEYAITGNNYDGYLASTSTLLPQIEKLGSVISKSENDQRGIKITKSLIQGKPENYLENLVRYYHSILANPSIENDIAINEIGRSLYDLLIKPLLPVINGKKNLLIIPDGPLSLIPFETLIDENGDYLIEKFNVHYIQSIAVANLLRERKYEGERQPMLAFGGAIYDQVLNGQNTIETDVQLSELTVNTLTLLDQGNVRSASEALGKLGYGSWSNLPGTKVEVEAINTIVKNTNVVLGRDVNESNIKKMSASGELGNYKV
;
A
#
# COMPACT_ATOMS: atom_id res chain seq x y z
N ALA A 1 18.52 14.18 20.09
CA ALA A 1 19.36 14.60 18.95
C ALA A 1 18.96 13.76 17.76
N TYR A 2 18.28 14.38 16.79
CA TYR A 2 17.61 13.72 15.69
C TYR A 2 18.62 13.38 14.59
N GLY A 3 18.76 12.10 14.25
CA GLY A 3 19.67 11.65 13.21
C GLY A 3 18.88 11.15 12.01
N ARG A 4 18.64 12.00 11.00
CA ARG A 4 18.98 11.58 9.64
C ARG A 4 20.49 11.37 9.65
N LEU A 5 20.99 10.25 9.12
CA LEU A 5 22.42 10.15 8.85
C LEU A 5 22.81 11.38 8.02
N ASN A 6 23.77 12.16 8.51
CA ASN A 6 24.09 13.47 7.98
C ASN A 6 24.40 13.35 6.46
N PRO A 7 23.58 13.91 5.55
CA PRO A 7 23.82 13.76 4.13
C PRO A 7 25.06 14.58 3.76
N LYS A 8 26.22 13.93 3.71
CA LYS A 8 27.40 14.50 3.06
C LYS A 8 27.23 14.39 1.55
N ARG A 9 26.36 15.23 0.99
CA ARG A 9 26.41 15.88 -0.34
C ARG A 9 25.01 16.31 -0.76
N LYS A 10 24.95 17.48 -1.37
CA LYS A 10 23.73 18.26 -1.61
C LYS A 10 22.91 17.77 -2.83
N ASP A 11 23.32 16.67 -3.47
CA ASP A 11 22.80 16.22 -4.77
C ASP A 11 22.56 14.69 -4.87
N ASP A 12 22.64 13.94 -3.76
CA ASP A 12 22.34 12.50 -3.75
C ASP A 12 21.04 12.23 -2.95
N GLU A 13 19.96 11.88 -3.64
CA GLU A 13 18.74 11.38 -2.99
C GLU A 13 19.04 10.04 -2.30
N ILE A 14 18.75 10.00 -1.00
CA ILE A 14 18.73 8.77 -0.21
C ILE A 14 17.43 8.06 -0.57
N LEU A 15 17.53 6.86 -1.14
CA LEU A 15 16.36 6.09 -1.56
C LEU A 15 15.94 5.03 -0.53
N PHE A 16 16.84 4.63 0.38
CA PHE A 16 16.64 3.49 1.25
C PHE A 16 17.37 3.60 2.59
N GLU A 17 16.67 3.30 3.69
CA GLU A 17 17.26 2.97 4.98
C GLU A 17 16.74 1.62 5.47
N TYR A 18 17.60 0.60 5.58
CA TYR A 18 17.26 -0.64 6.28
C TYR A 18 17.62 -0.51 7.76
N ALA A 19 16.90 -1.19 8.66
CA ALA A 19 17.26 -1.27 10.08
C ALA A 19 16.87 -2.64 10.65
N ILE A 20 17.83 -3.53 10.93
CA ILE A 20 17.55 -4.96 11.11
C ILE A 20 17.82 -5.51 12.52
N THR A 21 16.71 -5.97 13.12
CA THR A 21 16.46 -6.95 14.21
C THR A 21 17.07 -6.80 15.60
N GLY A 22 16.15 -6.82 16.58
CA GLY A 22 16.41 -7.02 17.99
C GLY A 22 16.61 -5.70 18.73
N ASN A 23 17.32 -5.76 19.86
CA ASN A 23 17.59 -4.59 20.71
C ASN A 23 18.43 -3.51 20.00
N ASN A 24 19.11 -3.83 18.88
CA ASN A 24 19.95 -2.90 18.11
C ASN A 24 19.49 -2.80 16.65
N TYR A 25 19.63 -1.63 16.04
CA TYR A 25 19.34 -1.38 14.63
C TYR A 25 20.67 -1.30 13.85
N ASP A 26 20.94 -2.27 12.98
CA ASP A 26 22.02 -2.19 11.99
C ASP A 26 21.43 -1.73 10.66
N GLY A 27 21.99 -0.69 10.05
CA GLY A 27 21.41 -0.05 8.86
C GLY A 27 22.33 0.08 7.66
N TYR A 28 21.72 0.00 6.49
CA TYR A 28 22.37 0.16 5.19
C TYR A 28 21.64 1.24 4.39
N LEU A 29 22.42 2.14 3.79
CA LEU A 29 21.95 3.26 2.98
C LEU A 29 22.24 2.97 1.51
N ALA A 30 21.21 2.93 0.66
CA ALA A 30 21.38 2.88 -0.79
C ALA A 30 20.86 4.19 -1.42
N SER A 31 21.66 4.80 -2.30
CA SER A 31 21.33 6.03 -3.03
C SER A 31 21.12 5.76 -4.52
N THR A 32 20.37 6.64 -5.19
CA THR A 32 20.08 6.56 -6.64
C THR A 32 21.34 6.44 -7.50
N SER A 33 22.40 7.16 -7.13
CA SER A 33 23.70 7.14 -7.80
C SER A 33 24.42 5.79 -7.72
N THR A 34 24.17 5.00 -6.66
CA THR A 34 24.73 3.64 -6.50
C THR A 34 23.97 2.61 -7.34
N LEU A 35 22.68 2.85 -7.58
CA LEU A 35 21.78 1.93 -8.28
C LEU A 35 21.66 2.22 -9.79
N LEU A 36 22.02 3.42 -10.25
CA LEU A 36 21.85 3.86 -11.64
C LEU A 36 22.44 2.89 -12.69
N PRO A 37 23.66 2.34 -12.54
CA PRO A 37 24.22 1.38 -13.52
C PRO A 37 23.46 0.05 -13.56
N GLN A 38 22.81 -0.32 -12.46
CA GLN A 38 22.04 -1.56 -12.32
C GLN A 38 20.60 -1.35 -12.83
N ILE A 39 20.05 -0.15 -12.66
CA ILE A 39 18.78 0.31 -13.24
C ILE A 39 18.89 0.39 -14.78
N GLU A 40 20.00 0.88 -15.33
CA GLU A 40 20.24 0.87 -16.79
C GLU A 40 20.33 -0.56 -17.35
N LYS A 41 20.89 -1.50 -16.58
CA LYS A 41 20.93 -2.93 -16.94
C LYS A 41 19.54 -3.57 -16.95
N LEU A 42 18.67 -3.20 -16.01
CA LEU A 42 17.24 -3.54 -15.98
C LEU A 42 16.51 -3.07 -17.27
N GLY A 43 16.86 -1.88 -17.77
CA GLY A 43 16.49 -1.36 -19.10
C GLY A 43 16.60 -2.38 -20.23
N SER A 44 17.72 -3.08 -20.26
CA SER A 44 18.03 -4.05 -21.32
C SER A 44 17.25 -5.37 -21.20
N VAL A 45 16.87 -5.77 -19.99
CA VAL A 45 16.10 -7.01 -19.72
C VAL A 45 14.67 -6.86 -20.23
N ILE A 46 14.04 -5.71 -19.96
CA ILE A 46 12.67 -5.42 -20.39
C ILE A 46 12.58 -5.32 -21.92
N SER A 47 13.57 -4.71 -22.56
CA SER A 47 13.63 -4.64 -24.04
C SER A 47 13.87 -6.00 -24.73
N LYS A 48 14.38 -7.01 -24.00
CA LYS A 48 14.50 -8.40 -24.50
C LYS A 48 13.21 -9.18 -24.30
N SER A 49 12.54 -8.98 -23.17
CA SER A 49 11.22 -9.55 -22.85
C SER A 49 10.14 -9.13 -23.87
N GLU A 50 10.26 -7.90 -24.42
CA GLU A 50 9.40 -7.36 -25.49
C GLU A 50 9.37 -8.18 -26.80
N ASN A 51 10.44 -8.87 -27.17
CA ASN A 51 10.52 -9.54 -28.49
C ASN A 51 9.97 -10.97 -28.49
N ASP A 52 9.93 -11.64 -27.33
CA ASP A 52 9.45 -13.04 -27.22
C ASP A 52 8.03 -13.15 -26.64
N GLN A 53 7.45 -12.07 -26.14
CA GLN A 53 6.06 -12.04 -25.67
C GLN A 53 5.09 -11.67 -26.81
N ARG A 54 4.49 -12.69 -27.44
CA ARG A 54 3.35 -12.50 -28.35
C ARG A 54 2.12 -12.04 -27.54
N GLY A 55 2.02 -10.75 -27.24
CA GLY A 55 0.81 -10.21 -26.62
C GLY A 55 0.87 -8.76 -26.14
N ILE A 56 2.02 -8.28 -25.67
CA ILE A 56 2.15 -6.91 -25.13
C ILE A 56 3.40 -6.23 -25.67
N LYS A 57 3.20 -5.22 -26.52
CA LYS A 57 4.26 -4.36 -27.04
C LYS A 57 4.51 -3.25 -26.01
N ILE A 58 5.49 -3.42 -25.11
CA ILE A 58 5.95 -2.29 -24.28
C ILE A 58 6.42 -1.23 -25.27
N THR A 59 5.64 -0.17 -25.36
CA THR A 59 5.85 0.82 -26.39
C THR A 59 6.98 1.71 -25.89
N LYS A 60 7.93 2.05 -26.76
CA LYS A 60 8.99 3.04 -26.48
C LYS A 60 8.48 4.30 -25.75
N SER A 61 7.20 4.63 -25.82
CA SER A 61 6.57 5.73 -25.07
C SER A 61 6.57 5.59 -23.54
N LEU A 62 6.56 4.38 -22.95
CA LEU A 62 6.68 4.20 -21.49
C LEU A 62 8.11 4.47 -20.98
N ILE A 63 9.09 4.32 -21.85
CA ILE A 63 10.53 4.55 -21.60
C ILE A 63 10.97 5.94 -22.14
N GLN A 64 10.09 6.67 -22.84
CA GLN A 64 10.33 8.06 -23.29
C GLN A 64 10.20 9.10 -22.17
N GLY A 65 9.98 8.68 -20.92
CA GLY A 65 10.23 9.53 -19.76
C GLY A 65 11.73 9.80 -19.62
N LYS A 66 12.09 10.97 -19.11
CA LYS A 66 13.48 11.25 -18.72
C LYS A 66 14.02 10.12 -17.81
N PRO A 67 15.32 9.79 -17.87
CA PRO A 67 15.92 8.67 -17.10
C PRO A 67 15.67 8.74 -15.59
N GLU A 68 15.38 9.93 -15.06
CA GLU A 68 14.95 10.18 -13.68
C GLU A 68 13.69 9.39 -13.23
N ASN A 69 12.81 8.96 -14.16
CA ASN A 69 11.54 8.28 -13.81
C ASN A 69 11.51 6.77 -14.14
N TYR A 70 12.64 6.19 -14.54
CA TYR A 70 12.66 4.80 -15.02
C TYR A 70 12.24 3.79 -13.95
N LEU A 71 12.77 3.93 -12.73
CA LEU A 71 12.44 3.06 -11.61
C LEU A 71 10.96 3.17 -11.23
N GLU A 72 10.41 4.38 -11.19
CA GLU A 72 8.99 4.60 -10.92
C GLU A 72 8.10 3.90 -11.95
N ASN A 73 8.40 4.07 -13.24
CA ASN A 73 7.65 3.42 -14.31
C ASN A 73 7.72 1.89 -14.22
N LEU A 74 8.90 1.35 -13.92
CA LEU A 74 9.10 -0.08 -13.72
C LEU A 74 8.25 -0.60 -12.56
N VAL A 75 8.29 0.07 -11.40
CA VAL A 75 7.55 -0.35 -10.21
C VAL A 75 6.05 -0.25 -10.44
N ARG A 76 5.57 0.82 -11.09
CA ARG A 76 4.16 0.95 -11.46
C ARG A 76 3.72 -0.15 -12.43
N TYR A 77 4.57 -0.51 -13.39
CA TYR A 77 4.29 -1.62 -14.29
C TYR A 77 4.24 -2.95 -13.54
N TYR A 78 5.22 -3.21 -12.66
CA TYR A 78 5.26 -4.39 -11.81
C TYR A 78 3.99 -4.53 -10.96
N HIS A 79 3.55 -3.45 -10.31
CA HIS A 79 2.30 -3.43 -9.55
C HIS A 79 1.08 -3.70 -10.45
N SER A 80 1.06 -3.20 -11.69
CA SER A 80 -0.07 -3.42 -12.61
C SER A 80 -0.22 -4.87 -13.05
N ILE A 81 0.90 -5.56 -13.30
CA ILE A 81 0.90 -6.97 -13.72
C ILE A 81 0.68 -7.92 -12.54
N LEU A 82 1.13 -7.55 -11.32
CA LEU A 82 0.79 -8.29 -10.09
C LEU A 82 -0.70 -8.21 -9.75
N ALA A 83 -1.33 -7.05 -9.96
CA ALA A 83 -2.76 -6.87 -9.70
C ALA A 83 -3.66 -7.63 -10.70
N ASN A 84 -3.12 -7.98 -11.86
CA ASN A 84 -3.84 -8.70 -12.92
C ASN A 84 -3.00 -9.91 -13.38
N PRO A 85 -2.87 -10.93 -12.51
CA PRO A 85 -2.03 -12.09 -12.82
C PRO A 85 -2.61 -12.83 -14.02
N SER A 86 -1.74 -13.13 -14.98
CA SER A 86 -2.06 -13.93 -16.16
C SER A 86 -0.84 -14.76 -16.55
N ILE A 87 -1.07 -15.89 -17.23
CA ILE A 87 0.00 -16.79 -17.68
C ILE A 87 1.01 -16.02 -18.55
N GLU A 88 0.53 -15.05 -19.34
CA GLU A 88 1.36 -14.21 -20.19
C GLU A 88 2.27 -13.27 -19.37
N ASN A 89 1.84 -12.87 -18.18
CA ASN A 89 2.56 -11.93 -17.32
C ASN A 89 3.51 -12.63 -16.32
N ASP A 90 3.36 -13.93 -16.05
CA ASP A 90 4.17 -14.67 -15.07
C ASP A 90 5.67 -14.55 -15.34
N ILE A 91 6.08 -14.61 -16.61
CA ILE A 91 7.49 -14.45 -16.99
C ILE A 91 7.98 -13.05 -16.63
N ALA A 92 7.23 -12.00 -16.97
CA ALA A 92 7.59 -10.61 -16.67
C ALA A 92 7.59 -10.34 -15.15
N ILE A 93 6.63 -10.88 -14.40
CA ILE A 93 6.57 -10.79 -12.94
C ILE A 93 7.84 -11.38 -12.34
N ASN A 94 8.24 -12.57 -12.79
CA ASN A 94 9.43 -13.24 -12.27
C ASN A 94 10.72 -12.50 -12.66
N GLU A 95 10.86 -12.06 -13.91
CA GLU A 95 12.04 -11.32 -14.37
C GLU A 95 12.21 -9.98 -13.64
N ILE A 96 11.12 -9.22 -13.49
CA ILE A 96 11.15 -7.93 -12.80
C ILE A 96 11.37 -8.13 -11.30
N GLY A 97 10.63 -9.05 -10.68
CA GLY A 97 10.77 -9.39 -9.26
C GLY A 97 12.18 -9.85 -8.92
N ARG A 98 12.79 -10.67 -9.79
CA ARG A 98 14.19 -11.09 -9.65
C ARG A 98 15.18 -9.95 -9.83
N SER A 99 14.96 -9.10 -10.82
CA SER A 99 15.87 -7.97 -11.06
C SER A 99 15.81 -6.94 -9.93
N LEU A 100 14.64 -6.70 -9.36
CA LEU A 100 14.46 -5.89 -8.16
C LEU A 100 15.06 -6.55 -6.91
N TYR A 101 14.95 -7.88 -6.76
CA TYR A 101 15.64 -8.60 -5.70
C TYR A 101 17.17 -8.44 -5.78
N ASP A 102 17.74 -8.66 -6.97
CA ASP A 102 19.18 -8.56 -7.21
C ASP A 102 19.70 -7.13 -6.95
N LEU A 103 18.86 -6.13 -7.23
CA LEU A 103 19.14 -4.72 -7.00
C LEU A 103 19.07 -4.35 -5.51
N LEU A 104 18.02 -4.78 -4.82
CA LEU A 104 17.62 -4.23 -3.52
C LEU A 104 17.93 -5.12 -2.34
N ILE A 105 17.78 -6.44 -2.49
CA ILE A 105 17.89 -7.41 -1.40
C ILE A 105 19.23 -8.14 -1.41
N LYS A 106 19.66 -8.61 -2.58
CA LYS A 106 20.90 -9.40 -2.72
C LYS A 106 22.14 -8.72 -2.13
N PRO A 107 22.38 -7.40 -2.31
CA PRO A 107 23.52 -6.72 -1.70
C PRO A 107 23.52 -6.74 -0.16
N LEU A 108 22.35 -6.96 0.45
CA LEU A 108 22.15 -6.94 1.90
C LEU A 108 22.28 -8.32 2.54
N LEU A 109 22.30 -9.40 1.74
CA LEU A 109 22.42 -10.78 2.23
C LEU A 109 23.52 -10.97 3.29
N PRO A 110 24.74 -10.38 3.17
CA PRO A 110 25.75 -10.51 4.22
C PRO A 110 25.32 -10.04 5.61
N VAL A 111 24.36 -9.12 5.70
CA VAL A 111 23.87 -8.52 6.95
C VAL A 111 22.54 -9.14 7.39
N ILE A 112 21.69 -9.51 6.44
CA ILE A 112 20.32 -9.99 6.73
C ILE A 112 20.23 -11.51 6.88
N ASN A 113 21.27 -12.25 6.49
CA ASN A 113 21.26 -13.70 6.57
C ASN A 113 21.12 -14.18 8.03
N GLY A 114 20.27 -15.20 8.26
CA GLY A 114 19.92 -15.69 9.59
C GLY A 114 18.91 -14.83 10.36
N LYS A 115 18.44 -13.71 9.80
CA LYS A 115 17.37 -12.89 10.36
C LYS A 115 16.02 -13.35 9.81
N LYS A 116 14.98 -13.26 10.64
CA LYS A 116 13.60 -13.62 10.24
C LYS A 116 12.70 -12.43 9.94
N ASN A 117 12.98 -11.26 10.52
CA ASN A 117 12.14 -10.08 10.35
C ASN A 117 12.92 -9.02 9.57
N LEU A 118 12.34 -8.53 8.49
CA LEU A 118 12.91 -7.46 7.67
C LEU A 118 12.02 -6.22 7.82
N LEU A 119 12.58 -5.16 8.41
CA LEU A 119 11.91 -3.87 8.52
C LEU A 119 12.41 -2.95 7.41
N ILE A 120 11.51 -2.57 6.51
CA ILE A 120 11.77 -1.76 5.33
C ILE A 120 11.24 -0.35 5.57
N ILE A 121 12.10 0.64 5.32
CA ILE A 121 11.75 2.06 5.32
C ILE A 121 11.88 2.54 3.87
N PRO A 122 10.81 2.41 3.08
CA PRO A 122 10.86 2.83 1.69
C PRO A 122 10.76 4.35 1.58
N ASP A 123 11.40 4.92 0.57
CA ASP A 123 11.23 6.32 0.18
C ASP A 123 10.93 6.44 -1.32
N GLY A 124 10.23 7.50 -1.72
CA GLY A 124 9.91 7.79 -3.12
C GLY A 124 9.25 6.61 -3.85
N PRO A 125 9.65 6.31 -5.11
CA PRO A 125 9.07 5.25 -5.94
C PRO A 125 9.11 3.84 -5.35
N LEU A 126 9.98 3.61 -4.37
CA LEU A 126 10.20 2.31 -3.75
C LEU A 126 9.10 1.95 -2.77
N SER A 127 8.36 2.96 -2.31
CA SER A 127 7.15 2.79 -1.50
C SER A 127 6.04 2.05 -2.26
N LEU A 128 6.17 1.94 -3.59
CA LEU A 128 5.24 1.21 -4.44
C LEU A 128 5.70 -0.24 -4.69
N ILE A 129 6.89 -0.64 -4.23
CA ILE A 129 7.38 -2.02 -4.41
C ILE A 129 6.76 -2.91 -3.33
N PRO A 130 6.03 -3.97 -3.71
CA PRO A 130 5.69 -5.04 -2.80
C PRO A 130 6.92 -5.94 -2.59
N PHE A 131 7.77 -5.64 -1.60
CA PHE A 131 9.02 -6.37 -1.37
C PHE A 131 8.80 -7.87 -1.12
N GLU A 132 7.66 -8.21 -0.54
CA GLU A 132 7.20 -9.59 -0.32
C GLU A 132 7.16 -10.43 -1.61
N THR A 133 6.93 -9.82 -2.77
CA THR A 133 6.82 -10.51 -4.06
C THR A 133 8.15 -10.59 -4.83
N LEU A 134 9.23 -10.04 -4.29
CA LEU A 134 10.55 -10.13 -4.93
C LEU A 134 11.05 -11.57 -4.89
N ILE A 135 11.69 -12.02 -5.98
CA ILE A 135 12.06 -13.42 -6.17
C ILE A 135 13.57 -13.58 -6.10
N ASP A 136 14.02 -14.55 -5.31
CA ASP A 136 15.44 -14.77 -5.08
C ASP A 136 16.13 -15.61 -6.17
N GLU A 137 17.35 -16.07 -5.89
CA GLU A 137 18.13 -16.90 -6.79
C GLU A 137 17.51 -18.25 -7.17
N ASN A 138 16.72 -18.80 -6.27
CA ASN A 138 16.15 -20.14 -6.34
C ASN A 138 14.72 -20.12 -6.90
N GLY A 139 14.12 -18.94 -7.07
CA GLY A 139 12.73 -18.80 -7.49
C GLY A 139 11.76 -18.64 -6.32
N ASP A 140 12.26 -18.51 -5.09
CA ASP A 140 11.43 -18.35 -3.89
C ASP A 140 11.08 -16.88 -3.68
N TYR A 141 9.85 -16.59 -3.26
CA TYR A 141 9.46 -15.24 -2.88
C TYR A 141 10.12 -14.80 -1.57
N LEU A 142 10.40 -13.50 -1.43
CA LEU A 142 11.05 -12.94 -0.25
C LEU A 142 10.24 -13.24 1.03
N ILE A 143 8.91 -13.20 0.94
CA ILE A 143 8.00 -13.48 2.04
C ILE A 143 8.11 -14.91 2.60
N GLU A 144 8.62 -15.86 1.79
CA GLU A 144 8.82 -17.24 2.24
C GLU A 144 10.00 -17.36 3.20
N LYS A 145 10.93 -16.38 3.17
CA LYS A 145 12.16 -16.37 3.98
C LYS A 145 12.11 -15.35 5.10
N PHE A 146 11.44 -14.22 4.88
CA PHE A 146 11.40 -13.09 5.80
C PHE A 146 9.97 -12.62 6.09
N ASN A 147 9.71 -12.30 7.35
CA ASN A 147 8.55 -11.49 7.75
C ASN A 147 8.85 -10.03 7.36
N VAL A 148 8.24 -9.57 6.27
CA VAL A 148 8.41 -8.22 5.75
C VAL A 148 7.49 -7.25 6.50
N HIS A 149 8.07 -6.18 7.06
CA HIS A 149 7.37 -5.11 7.74
C HIS A 149 7.75 -3.77 7.14
N TYR A 150 6.78 -2.85 7.05
CA TYR A 150 6.99 -1.50 6.54
C TYR A 150 6.86 -0.47 7.65
N ILE A 151 7.73 0.53 7.65
CA ILE A 151 7.59 1.68 8.55
C ILE A 151 8.08 2.96 7.89
N GLN A 152 7.46 4.08 8.25
CA GLN A 152 7.72 5.38 7.61
C GLN A 152 8.98 6.08 8.16
N SER A 153 9.49 5.65 9.32
CA SER A 153 10.78 6.14 9.85
C SER A 153 11.27 5.30 11.03
N ILE A 154 12.58 5.39 11.29
CA ILE A 154 13.20 4.80 12.49
C ILE A 154 12.62 5.43 13.77
N ALA A 155 12.31 6.73 13.76
CA ALA A 155 11.73 7.40 14.93
C ALA A 155 10.37 6.80 15.31
N VAL A 156 9.52 6.51 14.32
CA VAL A 156 8.25 5.81 14.56
C VAL A 156 8.51 4.37 15.02
N ALA A 157 9.52 3.69 14.48
CA ALA A 157 9.89 2.34 14.92
C ALA A 157 10.28 2.29 16.41
N ASN A 158 11.06 3.28 16.85
CA ASN A 158 11.46 3.42 18.26
C ASN A 158 10.24 3.71 19.14
N LEU A 159 9.39 4.64 18.73
CA LEU A 159 8.17 4.98 19.47
C LEU A 159 7.25 3.76 19.64
N LEU A 160 7.10 2.95 18.59
CA LEU A 160 6.30 1.72 18.64
C LEU A 160 6.93 0.67 19.55
N ARG A 161 8.26 0.55 19.57
CA ARG A 161 8.99 -0.36 20.46
C ARG A 161 8.82 0.00 21.94
N GLU A 162 8.75 1.29 22.24
CA GLU A 162 8.58 1.80 23.60
C GLU A 162 7.14 1.72 24.11
N ARG A 163 6.15 1.41 23.24
CA ARG A 163 4.76 1.26 23.66
C ARG A 163 4.62 0.14 24.67
N LYS A 164 4.28 0.52 25.90
CA LYS A 164 3.80 -0.38 26.93
C LYS A 164 2.29 -0.47 26.82
N TYR A 165 1.80 -1.70 26.79
CA TYR A 165 0.38 -1.96 26.85
C TYR A 165 0.04 -2.44 28.25
N GLU A 166 -0.92 -1.77 28.90
CA GLU A 166 -1.41 -2.15 30.21
C GLU A 166 -2.55 -3.17 30.11
N GLY A 167 -2.62 -4.07 31.10
CA GLY A 167 -3.75 -5.01 31.27
C GLY A 167 -3.86 -6.14 30.24
N GLU A 168 -4.85 -7.01 30.46
CA GLU A 168 -5.27 -8.00 29.47
C GLU A 168 -6.14 -7.34 28.39
N ARG A 169 -5.52 -7.06 27.24
CA ARG A 169 -6.24 -6.56 26.07
C ARG A 169 -6.92 -7.70 25.32
N GLN A 170 -8.14 -7.43 24.86
CA GLN A 170 -8.87 -8.37 24.01
C GLN A 170 -8.12 -8.61 22.70
N PRO A 171 -8.07 -9.86 22.22
CA PRO A 171 -7.24 -10.25 21.09
C PRO A 171 -7.62 -9.60 19.76
N MET A 172 -8.88 -9.20 19.57
CA MET A 172 -9.34 -8.68 18.29
C MET A 172 -10.61 -7.83 18.43
N LEU A 173 -10.63 -6.72 17.68
CA LEU A 173 -11.82 -5.98 17.30
C LEU A 173 -11.93 -6.07 15.77
N ALA A 174 -13.06 -6.56 15.26
CA ALA A 174 -13.26 -6.75 13.83
C ALA A 174 -14.53 -6.06 13.35
N PHE A 175 -14.45 -5.47 12.15
CA PHE A 175 -15.53 -4.75 11.50
C PHE A 175 -15.85 -5.43 10.17
N GLY A 176 -17.11 -5.79 9.94
CA GLY A 176 -17.49 -6.54 8.74
C GLY A 176 -18.89 -6.20 8.22
N GLY A 177 -19.10 -6.30 6.92
CA GLY A 177 -20.39 -6.08 6.29
C GLY A 177 -20.88 -4.64 6.40
N ALA A 178 -19.99 -3.66 6.28
CA ALA A 178 -20.37 -2.26 6.22
C ALA A 178 -21.47 -2.04 5.17
N ILE A 179 -22.49 -1.29 5.55
CA ILE A 179 -23.59 -0.92 4.67
C ILE A 179 -23.25 0.45 4.09
N TYR A 180 -22.90 0.43 2.81
CA TYR A 180 -22.83 1.63 1.99
C TYR A 180 -24.25 1.88 1.51
N ASP A 181 -24.87 2.93 2.04
CA ASP A 181 -26.19 3.34 1.56
C ASP A 181 -26.06 3.59 0.06
N GLN A 182 -26.83 2.83 -0.74
CA GLN A 182 -27.00 3.13 -2.15
C GLN A 182 -27.74 4.46 -2.20
N VAL A 183 -26.99 5.55 -2.33
CA VAL A 183 -27.53 6.90 -2.60
C VAL A 183 -28.44 6.88 -3.84
N LEU A 184 -28.41 5.83 -4.67
CA LEU A 184 -28.97 5.82 -6.01
C LEU A 184 -29.73 4.54 -6.40
N ASN A 185 -30.58 3.99 -5.54
CA ASN A 185 -31.68 3.19 -6.09
C ASN A 185 -32.76 4.13 -6.63
N GLY A 186 -32.50 4.75 -7.79
CA GLY A 186 -33.55 5.34 -8.63
C GLY A 186 -33.46 6.83 -8.97
N GLN A 187 -32.30 7.49 -8.90
CA GLN A 187 -32.16 8.85 -9.44
C GLN A 187 -31.13 8.89 -10.58
N ASN A 188 -31.60 9.38 -11.74
CA ASN A 188 -30.88 9.48 -13.01
C ASN A 188 -29.47 10.02 -12.83
N THR A 189 -28.49 9.32 -13.40
CA THR A 189 -27.15 9.85 -13.64
C THR A 189 -27.26 11.21 -14.34
N ILE A 190 -26.41 12.16 -13.99
CA ILE A 190 -26.36 13.45 -14.68
C ILE A 190 -25.90 13.21 -16.12
N GLU A 191 -26.77 13.45 -17.09
CA GLU A 191 -26.54 13.21 -18.52
C GLU A 191 -26.40 14.50 -19.33
N THR A 192 -26.69 15.67 -18.73
CA THR A 192 -26.70 16.97 -19.42
C THR A 192 -26.10 18.09 -18.58
N ASP A 193 -25.59 19.13 -19.25
CA ASP A 193 -25.03 20.33 -18.61
C ASP A 193 -26.05 21.10 -17.75
N VAL A 194 -27.34 21.03 -18.10
CA VAL A 194 -28.43 21.65 -17.35
C VAL A 194 -28.60 20.95 -15.99
N GLN A 195 -28.66 19.62 -15.99
CA GLN A 195 -28.74 18.83 -14.75
C GLN A 195 -27.50 19.02 -13.86
N LEU A 196 -26.31 19.16 -14.47
CA LEU A 196 -25.08 19.45 -13.73
C LEU A 196 -25.12 20.83 -13.06
N SER A 197 -25.64 21.83 -13.77
CA SER A 197 -25.78 23.20 -13.25
C SER A 197 -26.78 23.25 -12.10
N GLU A 198 -27.94 22.59 -12.24
CA GLU A 198 -28.94 22.47 -11.17
C GLU A 198 -28.39 21.74 -9.94
N LEU A 199 -27.67 20.64 -10.15
CA LEU A 199 -27.01 19.92 -9.07
C LEU A 199 -26.01 20.81 -8.33
N THR A 200 -25.20 21.56 -9.08
CA THR A 200 -24.18 22.46 -8.52
C THR A 200 -24.83 23.53 -7.64
N VAL A 201 -25.85 24.23 -8.15
CA VAL A 201 -26.56 25.28 -7.39
C VAL A 201 -27.22 24.73 -6.13
N ASN A 202 -27.92 23.58 -6.24
CA ASN A 202 -28.58 22.95 -5.11
C ASN A 202 -27.58 22.50 -4.04
N THR A 203 -26.46 21.91 -4.46
CA THR A 203 -25.41 21.43 -3.55
C THR A 203 -24.76 22.59 -2.80
N LEU A 204 -24.38 23.66 -3.52
CA LEU A 204 -23.78 24.85 -2.92
C LEU A 204 -24.73 25.51 -1.90
N THR A 205 -26.02 25.58 -2.23
CA THR A 205 -27.04 26.13 -1.32
C THR A 205 -27.16 25.32 -0.04
N LEU A 206 -27.17 23.98 -0.14
CA LEU A 206 -27.25 23.08 1.02
C LEU A 206 -25.96 23.10 1.86
N LEU A 207 -24.79 23.24 1.22
CA LEU A 207 -23.52 23.37 1.92
C LEU A 207 -23.43 24.68 2.72
N ASP A 208 -23.91 25.79 2.15
CA ASP A 208 -23.99 27.09 2.85
C ASP A 208 -24.90 27.01 4.09
N GLN A 209 -25.93 26.16 4.04
CA GLN A 209 -26.79 25.84 5.17
C GLN A 209 -26.16 24.86 6.18
N GLY A 210 -24.89 24.49 6.00
CA GLY A 210 -24.15 23.58 6.88
C GLY A 210 -24.45 22.10 6.69
N ASN A 211 -25.19 21.72 5.64
CA ASN A 211 -25.51 20.32 5.38
C ASN A 211 -24.38 19.61 4.62
N VAL A 212 -23.39 19.08 5.34
CA VAL A 212 -22.22 18.40 4.74
C VAL A 212 -22.59 17.12 3.97
N ARG A 213 -23.77 16.52 4.20
CA ARG A 213 -24.26 15.35 3.45
C ARG A 213 -24.55 15.66 1.98
N SER A 214 -24.83 16.93 1.65
CA SER A 214 -25.14 17.34 0.27
C SER A 214 -23.97 17.12 -0.68
N ALA A 215 -22.72 17.25 -0.22
CA ALA A 215 -21.54 16.96 -1.04
C ALA A 215 -21.45 15.46 -1.39
N SER A 216 -21.73 14.57 -0.43
CA SER A 216 -21.74 13.13 -0.67
C SER A 216 -22.87 12.70 -1.61
N GLU A 217 -24.05 13.32 -1.48
CA GLU A 217 -25.19 13.08 -2.37
C GLU A 217 -24.93 13.58 -3.79
N ALA A 218 -24.28 14.74 -3.92
CA ALA A 218 -23.89 15.30 -5.21
C ALA A 218 -22.85 14.44 -5.93
N LEU A 219 -21.82 13.98 -5.20
CA LEU A 219 -20.87 13.00 -5.71
C LEU A 219 -21.57 11.73 -6.17
N GLY A 220 -22.53 11.23 -5.38
CA GLY A 220 -23.39 10.11 -5.76
C GLY A 220 -24.04 10.32 -7.13
N LYS A 221 -24.73 11.45 -7.33
CA LYS A 221 -25.39 11.78 -8.62
C LYS A 221 -24.43 11.92 -9.80
N LEU A 222 -23.17 12.27 -9.54
CA LEU A 222 -22.08 12.29 -10.53
C LEU A 222 -21.49 10.91 -10.82
N GLY A 223 -22.03 9.85 -10.22
CA GLY A 223 -21.53 8.48 -10.36
C GLY A 223 -20.36 8.14 -9.42
N TYR A 224 -19.97 9.05 -8.53
CA TYR A 224 -18.93 8.83 -7.53
C TYR A 224 -19.56 8.34 -6.21
N GLY A 225 -19.11 7.20 -5.70
CA GLY A 225 -19.52 6.72 -4.37
C GLY A 225 -20.66 5.71 -4.34
N SER A 226 -21.04 5.11 -5.48
CA SER A 226 -21.83 3.87 -5.50
C SER A 226 -20.96 2.67 -5.10
N TRP A 227 -20.48 2.67 -3.85
CA TRP A 227 -19.77 1.54 -3.31
C TRP A 227 -20.78 0.41 -3.08
N SER A 228 -20.55 -0.73 -3.73
CA SER A 228 -21.31 -1.93 -3.41
C SER A 228 -21.04 -2.32 -1.96
N ASN A 229 -22.08 -2.78 -1.27
CA ASN A 229 -21.91 -3.46 0.01
C ASN A 229 -20.85 -4.56 -0.13
N LEU A 230 -20.10 -4.80 0.94
CA LEU A 230 -19.06 -5.81 1.01
C LEU A 230 -19.52 -7.00 1.86
N PRO A 231 -20.55 -7.77 1.46
CA PRO A 231 -21.11 -8.84 2.28
C PRO A 231 -20.09 -9.95 2.58
N GLY A 232 -19.08 -10.14 1.73
CA GLY A 232 -17.99 -11.08 1.97
C GLY A 232 -17.23 -10.79 3.27
N THR A 233 -17.01 -9.51 3.60
CA THR A 233 -16.32 -9.12 4.84
C THR A 233 -17.12 -9.47 6.09
N LYS A 234 -18.46 -9.55 6.00
CA LYS A 234 -19.28 -10.06 7.10
C LYS A 234 -18.99 -11.52 7.37
N VAL A 235 -19.02 -12.34 6.31
CA VAL A 235 -18.74 -13.78 6.39
C VAL A 235 -17.34 -14.04 6.91
N GLU A 236 -16.36 -13.26 6.44
CA GLU A 236 -14.96 -13.34 6.88
C GLU A 236 -14.83 -13.06 8.39
N VAL A 237 -15.38 -11.95 8.88
CA VAL A 237 -15.30 -11.59 10.30
C VAL A 237 -16.03 -12.60 11.18
N GLU A 238 -17.18 -13.10 10.73
CA GLU A 238 -17.91 -14.17 11.42
C GLU A 238 -17.07 -15.45 11.51
N ALA A 239 -16.38 -15.84 10.43
CA ALA A 239 -15.50 -17.00 10.41
C ALA A 239 -14.31 -16.83 11.37
N ILE A 240 -13.64 -15.66 11.37
CA ILE A 240 -12.50 -15.39 12.26
C ILE A 240 -12.92 -15.43 13.73
N ASN A 241 -14.11 -14.90 14.07
CA ASN A 241 -14.65 -14.94 15.43
C ASN A 241 -14.89 -16.39 15.94
N THR A 242 -15.04 -17.38 15.05
CA THR A 242 -15.11 -18.78 15.49
C THR A 242 -13.76 -19.31 15.97
N ILE A 243 -12.66 -18.81 15.39
CA ILE A 243 -11.28 -19.25 15.61
C ILE A 243 -10.67 -18.50 16.81
N VAL A 244 -10.77 -17.18 16.81
CA VAL A 244 -10.23 -16.33 17.87
C VAL A 244 -11.30 -16.13 18.93
N LYS A 245 -11.04 -16.55 20.17
CA LYS A 245 -11.97 -16.36 21.30
C LYS A 245 -11.81 -14.97 21.93
N ASN A 246 -12.84 -14.49 22.62
CA ASN A 246 -12.88 -13.17 23.27
C ASN A 246 -12.71 -11.99 22.29
N THR A 247 -13.39 -12.05 21.14
CA THR A 247 -13.34 -10.95 20.15
C THR A 247 -14.63 -10.16 20.15
N ASN A 248 -14.52 -8.88 19.81
CA ASN A 248 -15.68 -8.04 19.57
C ASN A 248 -15.83 -7.81 18.06
N VAL A 249 -17.05 -7.99 17.59
CA VAL A 249 -17.40 -7.93 16.18
C VAL A 249 -18.48 -6.86 15.99
N VAL A 250 -18.21 -5.89 15.12
CA VAL A 250 -19.13 -4.83 14.74
C VAL A 250 -19.58 -5.09 13.30
N LEU A 251 -20.89 -5.12 13.06
CA LEU A 251 -21.45 -5.50 11.76
C LEU A 251 -22.44 -4.49 11.20
N GLY A 252 -22.60 -4.50 9.88
CA GLY A 252 -23.73 -3.82 9.23
C GLY A 252 -23.67 -2.31 9.38
N ARG A 253 -24.78 -1.72 9.82
CA ARG A 253 -24.92 -0.26 9.98
C ARG A 253 -24.01 0.30 11.07
N ASP A 254 -23.54 -0.52 12.00
CA ASP A 254 -22.65 -0.07 13.07
C ASP A 254 -21.20 0.05 12.62
N VAL A 255 -20.84 -0.50 11.46
CA VAL A 255 -19.55 -0.26 10.80
C VAL A 255 -19.59 1.09 10.09
N ASN A 256 -19.47 2.15 10.88
CA ASN A 256 -19.47 3.51 10.38
C ASN A 256 -18.45 4.38 11.13
N GLU A 257 -18.08 5.50 10.50
CA GLU A 257 -17.09 6.43 11.03
C GLU A 257 -17.46 7.00 12.40
N SER A 258 -18.75 7.30 12.64
CA SER A 258 -19.21 7.87 13.91
C SER A 258 -18.93 6.94 15.08
N ASN A 259 -19.20 5.64 14.91
CA ASN A 259 -18.96 4.65 15.95
C ASN A 259 -17.45 4.46 16.21
N ILE A 260 -16.63 4.32 15.16
CA ILE A 260 -15.17 4.20 15.33
C ILE A 260 -14.58 5.44 16.03
N LYS A 261 -15.03 6.64 15.64
CA LYS A 261 -14.61 7.89 16.29
C LYS A 261 -15.05 7.95 17.76
N LYS A 262 -16.24 7.48 18.10
CA LYS A 262 -16.69 7.39 19.51
C LYS A 262 -15.82 6.43 20.30
N MET A 263 -15.51 5.25 19.78
CA MET A 263 -14.61 4.28 20.42
C MET A 263 -13.20 4.83 20.61
N SER A 264 -12.71 5.62 19.65
CA SER A 264 -11.42 6.31 19.76
C SER A 264 -11.45 7.37 20.85
N ALA A 265 -12.47 8.23 20.86
CA ALA A 265 -12.62 9.31 21.82
C ALA A 265 -12.85 8.81 23.26
N SER A 266 -13.50 7.67 23.44
CA SER A 266 -13.70 7.03 24.75
C SER A 266 -12.49 6.25 25.26
N GLY A 267 -11.45 6.06 24.42
CA GLY A 267 -10.31 5.21 24.73
C GLY A 267 -10.58 3.71 24.62
N GLU A 268 -11.79 3.30 24.19
CA GLU A 268 -12.18 1.89 24.08
C GLU A 268 -11.27 1.10 23.13
N LEU A 269 -10.79 1.73 22.05
CA LEU A 269 -9.85 1.09 21.11
C LEU A 269 -8.56 0.61 21.80
N GLY A 270 -8.16 1.23 22.91
CA GLY A 270 -6.99 0.81 23.70
C GLY A 270 -7.14 -0.55 24.38
N ASN A 271 -8.38 -1.05 24.50
CA ASN A 271 -8.66 -2.35 25.12
C ASN A 271 -8.36 -3.53 24.20
N TYR A 272 -8.05 -3.29 22.93
CA TYR A 272 -7.79 -4.35 21.94
C TYR A 272 -6.31 -4.42 21.57
N LYS A 273 -5.86 -5.61 21.17
CA LYS A 273 -4.54 -5.81 20.57
C LYS A 273 -4.54 -5.24 19.15
N VAL A 274 -3.41 -4.64 18.78
CA VAL A 274 -3.11 -4.06 17.46
C VAL A 274 -1.83 -4.72 16.96
#